data_AF-A0A353CCA3-F1
#
_entry.id   AF-A0A353CCA3-F1
#
_cell.length_a   1.000
_cell.length_b   1.000
_cell.length_c   1.000
_cell.angle_alpha   90.00
_cell.angle_beta   90.00
_cell.angle_gamma   90.00
#
_symmetry.space_group_name_H-M   'P 1'
#
loop_
_entity.id
_entity.type
_entity.pdbx_description
1 polymer ?
#
loop_
_entity_poly.entity_id
_entity_poly.type
_entity_poly.pdbx_seq_one_letter_code
_entity_poly.pdbx_strand_id
1 'polypeptide(L)'
;MYLAGAGRRDEALAQLTDDALSVSKADHDMAYWVASSYALLGDKDLALKWFNKAIKLGNENKPHFELDKSLDSIRDDPRFAEAMAKIGNGT
;
A
#
# COMPACT_ATOMS: atom_id res chain seq x y z
N MET A 1 -18.28 4.03 -14.87
CA MET A 1 -17.49 4.71 -15.92
C MET A 1 -16.03 4.29 -15.79
N TYR A 2 -15.40 3.86 -16.88
CA TYR A 2 -14.09 3.19 -16.92
C TYR A 2 -13.02 4.15 -17.51
N LEU A 3 -12.52 5.09 -16.69
CA LEU A 3 -11.51 6.09 -17.10
C LEU A 3 -10.41 6.29 -16.03
N ALA A 4 -10.04 5.24 -15.28
CA ALA A 4 -9.32 5.42 -14.01
C ALA A 4 -7.81 5.09 -14.03
N GLY A 5 -7.16 5.04 -15.20
CA GLY A 5 -5.74 4.66 -15.28
C GLY A 5 -4.75 5.83 -15.21
N ALA A 6 -4.99 6.88 -16.00
CA ALA A 6 -3.98 7.92 -16.22
C ALA A 6 -4.00 9.06 -15.19
N GLY A 7 -5.18 9.59 -14.84
CA GLY A 7 -5.28 10.72 -13.90
C GLY A 7 -4.78 10.39 -12.49
N ARG A 8 -5.13 9.18 -11.99
CA ARG A 8 -4.73 8.73 -10.66
C ARG A 8 -3.22 8.54 -10.50
N ARG A 9 -2.48 8.31 -11.59
CA ARG A 9 -1.03 8.08 -11.56
C ARG A 9 -0.28 9.37 -11.23
N ASP A 10 -0.58 10.44 -11.96
CA ASP A 10 0.07 11.74 -11.78
C ASP A 10 -0.36 12.38 -10.46
N GLU A 11 -1.63 12.22 -10.07
CA GLU A 11 -2.13 12.64 -8.76
C GLU A 11 -1.47 11.87 -7.61
N ALA A 12 -1.29 10.54 -7.73
CA ALA A 12 -0.60 9.75 -6.72
C ALA A 12 0.86 10.19 -6.56
N LEU A 13 1.57 10.46 -7.66
CA LEU A 13 2.94 10.97 -7.62
C LEU A 13 3.03 12.32 -6.92
N ALA A 14 2.11 13.25 -7.22
CA ALA A 14 2.11 14.59 -6.62
C ALA A 14 1.91 14.56 -5.09
N GLN A 15 1.26 13.53 -4.57
CA GLN A 15 0.99 13.39 -3.14
C GLN A 15 2.09 12.64 -2.38
N LEU A 16 3.01 11.95 -3.07
CA LEU A 16 4.17 11.26 -2.47
C LEU A 16 5.30 12.23 -2.13
N THR A 17 4.99 13.29 -1.39
CA THR A 17 5.96 14.30 -0.92
C THR A 17 6.81 13.78 0.24
N ASP A 18 7.96 14.40 0.49
CA ASP A 18 8.81 14.04 1.63
C ASP A 18 8.08 14.13 2.97
N ASP A 19 7.18 15.11 3.13
CA ASP A 19 6.34 15.27 4.32
C ASP A 19 5.34 14.12 4.46
N ALA A 20 4.66 13.74 3.37
CA ALA A 20 3.73 12.62 3.38
C ALA A 20 4.46 11.31 3.71
N LEU A 21 5.64 11.08 3.12
CA LEU A 21 6.48 9.93 3.44
C LEU A 21 6.98 9.96 4.88
N SER A 22 7.24 11.15 5.44
CA SER A 22 7.65 11.30 6.84
C SER A 22 6.53 10.92 7.80
N VAL A 23 5.31 11.43 7.60
CA VAL A 23 4.12 11.09 8.41
C VAL A 23 3.81 9.60 8.35
N SER A 24 3.87 9.03 7.14
CA SER A 24 3.64 7.60 6.89
C SER A 24 4.60 6.68 7.67
N LYS A 25 5.69 7.22 8.24
CA LYS A 25 6.61 6.41 9.04
C LYS A 25 6.01 5.92 10.35
N ALA A 26 5.03 6.63 10.90
CA ALA A 26 4.44 6.35 12.21
C ALA A 26 2.93 6.07 12.16
N ASP A 27 2.28 6.36 11.04
CA ASP A 27 0.84 6.18 10.86
C ASP A 27 0.56 5.03 9.89
N HIS A 28 -0.25 4.06 10.34
CA HIS A 28 -0.50 2.83 9.60
C HIS A 28 -1.44 3.01 8.40
N ASP A 29 -2.32 4.01 8.44
CA ASP A 29 -3.23 4.34 7.34
C ASP A 29 -2.49 5.11 6.26
N MET A 30 -1.64 6.06 6.65
CA MET A 30 -0.77 6.78 5.73
C MET A 30 0.27 5.85 5.09
N ALA A 31 0.86 4.91 5.85
CA ALA A 31 1.72 3.89 5.29
C ALA A 31 1.02 3.02 4.23
N TYR A 32 -0.26 2.67 4.46
CA TYR A 32 -1.06 1.92 3.50
C TYR A 32 -1.40 2.75 2.25
N TRP A 33 -1.73 4.03 2.43
CA TRP A 33 -1.97 4.96 1.34
C TRP A 33 -0.72 5.15 0.45
N VAL A 34 0.48 5.23 1.05
CA VAL A 34 1.74 5.25 0.28
C VAL A 34 1.95 3.92 -0.47
N ALA A 35 1.64 2.79 0.16
CA ALA A 35 1.77 1.47 -0.48
C ALA A 35 0.90 1.33 -1.73
N SER A 36 -0.39 1.66 -1.60
CA SER A 36 -1.35 1.65 -2.72
C SER A 36 -0.97 2.62 -3.84
N SER A 37 -0.41 3.78 -3.49
CA SER A 37 0.11 4.75 -4.47
C SER A 37 1.26 4.19 -5.29
N TYR A 38 2.27 3.58 -4.65
CA TYR A 38 3.36 2.91 -5.37
C TYR A 38 2.88 1.71 -6.19
N ALA A 39 1.88 0.96 -5.68
CA ALA A 39 1.32 -0.17 -6.40
C ALA A 39 0.61 0.27 -7.71
N LEU A 40 -0.13 1.38 -7.68
CA LEU A 40 -0.73 2.00 -8.87
C LEU A 40 0.32 2.52 -9.86
N LEU A 41 1.48 2.95 -9.36
CA LEU A 41 2.60 3.41 -10.17
C LEU A 41 3.39 2.27 -10.82
N GLY A 42 3.18 1.04 -10.34
CA GLY A 42 3.89 -0.16 -10.77
C GLY A 42 5.23 -0.37 -10.04
N ASP A 43 5.54 0.45 -9.04
CA ASP A 43 6.74 0.26 -8.20
C ASP A 43 6.45 -0.76 -7.10
N LYS A 44 6.59 -2.03 -7.48
CA LYS A 44 6.24 -3.16 -6.60
C LYS A 44 7.09 -3.19 -5.33
N ASP A 45 8.37 -2.82 -5.43
CA ASP A 45 9.30 -2.90 -4.30
C ASP A 45 8.97 -1.85 -3.23
N LEU A 46 8.71 -0.60 -3.63
CA LEU A 46 8.26 0.42 -2.68
C LEU A 46 6.85 0.14 -2.17
N ALA A 47 5.94 -0.35 -3.01
CA ALA A 47 4.61 -0.74 -2.58
C ALA A 47 4.65 -1.79 -1.45
N LEU A 48 5.40 -2.88 -1.65
CA LEU A 48 5.52 -3.96 -0.67
C LEU A 48 6.26 -3.53 0.61
N LYS A 49 7.26 -2.64 0.49
CA LYS A 49 7.93 -2.04 1.64
C LYS A 49 6.96 -1.28 2.54
N TRP A 50 6.14 -0.42 1.95
CA TRP A 50 5.17 0.39 2.68
C TRP A 50 3.98 -0.44 3.17
N PHE A 51 3.55 -1.44 2.40
CA PHE A 51 2.49 -2.37 2.82
C PHE A 51 2.87 -3.16 4.06
N ASN A 52 4.07 -3.76 4.07
CA ASN A 52 4.61 -4.44 5.27
C ASN A 52 4.71 -3.49 6.47
N LYS A 53 5.04 -2.22 6.22
CA LYS A 53 5.14 -1.21 7.27
C LYS A 53 3.77 -0.85 7.85
N ALA A 54 2.73 -0.72 7.03
CA ALA A 54 1.36 -0.49 7.50
C ALA A 54 0.91 -1.61 8.43
N ILE A 55 1.14 -2.87 8.04
CA ILE A 55 0.82 -4.04 8.88
C ILE A 55 1.64 -4.03 10.18
N LYS A 56 2.95 -3.73 10.11
CA LYS A 56 3.81 -3.62 11.31
C LYS A 56 3.35 -2.52 12.27
N LEU A 57 2.76 -1.45 11.75
CA LEU A 57 2.20 -0.34 12.54
C LEU A 57 0.79 -0.66 13.08
N GLY A 58 0.23 -1.83 12.77
CA GLY A 58 -1.06 -2.30 13.32
C GLY A 58 -2.23 -2.22 12.35
N ASN A 59 -2.02 -1.98 11.05
CA ASN A 59 -3.12 -2.05 10.09
C ASN A 59 -3.49 -3.51 9.80
N GLU A 60 -4.63 -3.94 10.34
CA GLU A 60 -5.09 -5.33 10.28
C GLU A 60 -6.26 -5.55 9.31
N ASN A 61 -6.52 -4.61 8.41
CA ASN A 61 -7.72 -4.61 7.57
C ASN A 61 -7.64 -5.59 6.37
N LYS A 62 -7.51 -6.90 6.64
CA LYS A 62 -7.44 -7.95 5.61
C LYS A 62 -8.54 -7.86 4.55
N PRO A 63 -9.84 -7.72 4.90
CA PRO A 63 -10.89 -7.69 3.88
C PRO A 63 -10.73 -6.51 2.92
N HIS A 64 -10.23 -5.37 3.41
CA HIS A 64 -9.94 -4.23 2.56
C HIS A 64 -8.78 -4.51 1.59
N PHE A 65 -7.66 -5.04 2.09
CA PHE A 65 -6.48 -5.33 1.27
C PHE A 65 -6.78 -6.38 0.18
N GLU A 66 -7.63 -7.36 0.50
CA GLU A 66 -8.06 -8.38 -0.46
C GLU A 66 -8.89 -7.80 -1.61
N LEU A 67 -9.64 -6.73 -1.37
CA LEU A 67 -10.55 -6.13 -2.36
C LEU A 67 -9.98 -4.89 -3.06
N ASP A 68 -8.91 -4.29 -2.52
CA ASP A 68 -8.33 -3.08 -3.08
C ASP A 68 -7.57 -3.36 -4.39
N LYS A 69 -8.15 -2.83 -5.48
CA LYS A 69 -7.58 -2.95 -6.84
C LYS A 69 -6.27 -2.20 -7.02
N SER A 70 -5.95 -1.24 -6.15
CA SER A 70 -4.64 -0.57 -6.20
C SER A 70 -3.49 -1.56 -5.96
N LEU A 71 -3.75 -2.63 -5.21
CA LEU A 71 -2.76 -3.66 -4.87
C LEU A 71 -2.65 -4.78 -5.91
N ASP A 72 -3.46 -4.75 -6.98
CA ASP A 72 -3.47 -5.83 -7.98
C ASP A 72 -2.08 -6.07 -8.59
N SER A 73 -1.26 -5.03 -8.73
CA SER A 73 0.10 -5.14 -9.27
C SER A 73 1.07 -5.92 -8.37
N ILE A 74 0.80 -6.00 -7.07
CA ILE A 74 1.63 -6.69 -6.06
C ILE A 74 0.98 -7.96 -5.50
N ARG A 75 -0.28 -8.24 -5.85
CA ARG A 75 -1.10 -9.32 -5.29
C ARG A 75 -0.49 -10.71 -5.49
N ASP A 76 0.13 -10.93 -6.64
CA ASP A 76 0.77 -12.21 -6.99
C ASP A 76 2.22 -12.33 -6.47
N ASP A 77 2.76 -11.27 -5.82
CA ASP A 77 4.09 -11.32 -5.24
C ASP A 77 4.07 -12.12 -3.92
N PRO A 78 4.95 -13.11 -3.72
CA PRO A 78 4.99 -13.89 -2.47
C PRO A 78 5.11 -13.02 -1.20
N ARG A 79 5.79 -11.87 -1.30
CA ARG A 79 5.95 -10.92 -0.19
C ARG A 79 4.62 -10.30 0.26
N PHE A 80 3.61 -10.24 -0.61
CA PHE A 80 2.25 -9.80 -0.26
C PHE A 80 1.56 -10.82 0.65
N ALA A 81 1.60 -12.10 0.26
CA ALA A 81 1.03 -13.19 1.06
C ALA A 81 1.72 -13.32 2.42
N GLU A 82 3.04 -13.19 2.47
CA GLU A 82 3.82 -13.16 3.72
C GLU A 82 3.40 -12.00 4.63
N ALA A 83 3.13 -10.83 4.06
CA ALA A 83 2.69 -9.66 4.82
C ALA A 83 1.28 -9.88 5.39
N MET A 84 0.34 -10.36 4.58
CA MET A 84 -1.04 -10.70 4.99
C MET A 84 -1.09 -11.77 6.09
N ALA A 85 -0.17 -12.73 6.05
CA ALA A 85 -0.06 -13.78 7.07
C ALA A 85 0.34 -13.25 8.46
N LYS A 86 0.93 -12.05 8.56
CA LYS A 86 1.33 -11.45 9.85
C LYS A 86 0.18 -10.77 10.58
N ILE A 87 -0.88 -10.39 9.87
CA ILE A 87 -2.06 -9.74 10.47
C ILE A 87 -2.81 -10.75 11.35
N GLY A 88 -3.09 -10.37 12.60
CA GLY A 88 -3.72 -11.24 13.61
C GLY A 88 -2.75 -12.21 14.29
N ASN A 89 -1.47 -12.23 13.90
CA ASN A 89 -0.40 -12.99 14.55
C ASN A 89 0.47 -12.09 15.45
N GLY A 90 -0.01 -10.90 15.80
CA GLY A 90 0.66 -9.99 16.72
C GLY A 90 0.58 -10.51 18.16
N THR A 91 1.66 -11.18 18.60
CA THR A 91 2.07 -11.23 20.02
C THR A 91 2.79 -9.94 20.40
#